data_AF-W1Y2U8-F1
#
_entry.id   AF-W1Y2U8-F1
#
_cell.length_a   1.000
_cell.length_b   1.000
_cell.length_c   1.000
_cell.angle_alpha   90.00
_cell.angle_beta   90.00
_cell.angle_gamma   90.00
#
_symmetry.space_group_name_H-M   'P 1'
#
loop_
_entity.id
_entity.type
_entity.pdbx_description
1 polymer ?
#
loop_
_entity_poly.entity_id
_entity_poly.type
_entity_poly.pdbx_seq_one_letter_code
_entity_poly.pdbx_strand_id
1 'polypeptide(L)' 'MNRVMKDSGIEWIGNIPQEWEIIKNKYVFKRRNNKVAENYINYQLLSLTK' A
#
# COMPACT_ATOMS: atom_id res chain seq x y z
N MET A 1 1.91 5.63 25.96
CA MET A 1 3.30 5.55 25.46
C MET A 1 3.43 6.51 24.30
N ASN A 2 4.35 7.47 24.37
CA ASN A 2 4.59 8.39 23.25
C ASN A 2 5.57 7.74 22.27
N ARG A 3 5.18 7.64 21.01
CA ARG A 3 5.99 7.10 19.92
C ARG A 3 6.97 8.18 19.45
N VAL A 4 8.23 7.80 19.23
CA VAL A 4 9.26 8.72 18.72
C VAL A 4 9.03 8.95 17.22
N MET A 5 9.11 10.22 16.80
CA MET A 5 8.80 10.66 15.44
C MET A 5 10.05 11.27 14.80
N LYS A 6 10.16 11.16 13.47
CA LYS A 6 11.17 11.82 12.64
C LYS A 6 10.50 12.57 11.49
N ASP A 7 11.19 13.57 10.94
CA ASP A 7 10.71 14.26 9.75
C ASP A 7 10.77 13.31 8.54
N SER A 8 9.71 13.31 7.72
CA SER A 8 9.66 12.52 6.50
C SER A 8 10.41 13.17 5.33
N GLY A 9 10.69 14.47 5.41
CA GLY A 9 11.26 15.25 4.30
C GLY A 9 10.27 15.53 3.16
N ILE A 10 8.98 15.23 3.36
CA ILE A 10 7.90 15.46 2.39
C ILE A 10 6.86 16.37 3.05
N GLU A 11 6.69 17.58 2.52
CA GLU A 11 5.88 18.65 3.12
C GLU A 11 4.46 18.22 3.47
N TRP A 12 3.78 17.48 2.59
CA TRP A 12 2.39 17.06 2.82
C TRP A 12 2.23 15.87 3.77
N ILE A 13 3.32 15.18 4.14
CA ILE A 13 3.30 14.04 5.06
C ILE A 13 3.59 14.50 6.49
N GLY A 14 4.56 15.41 6.67
CA GLY A 14 5.04 15.84 7.97
C GLY A 14 5.86 14.77 8.69
N ASN A 15 5.54 14.50 9.97
CA ASN A 15 6.32 13.59 10.80
C ASN A 15 5.84 12.14 10.70
N ILE A 16 6.79 11.20 10.63
CA ILE A 16 6.55 9.75 10.59
C ILE A 16 7.19 9.06 11.80
N PRO A 17 6.75 7.84 12.17
CA PRO A 17 7.41 7.06 13.21
C PRO A 17 8.89 6.84 12.93
N GLN A 18 9.74 6.97 13.95
CA GLN A 18 11.19 6.79 13.79
C GLN A 18 11.53 5.38 13.28
N GLU A 19 10.77 4.37 13.70
CA GLU A 19 10.91 2.95 13.34
C GLU A 19 10.61 2.64 11.86
N TRP A 20 9.98 3.55 11.11
CA TRP A 20 9.62 3.29 9.71
C TRP A 20 10.81 3.44 8.78
N GLU A 21 11.05 2.43 7.94
CA GLU A 21 12.04 2.49 6.88
C GLU A 21 11.43 3.06 5.58
N ILE A 22 12.18 3.89 4.87
CA ILE A 22 11.77 4.44 3.57
C ILE A 22 12.35 3.54 2.48
N ILE A 23 11.47 2.81 1.79
CA ILE A 23 11.85 1.89 0.71
C ILE A 23 11.08 2.20 -0.57
N LYS A 24 11.68 1.90 -1.72
CA LYS A 24 11.02 2.10 -3.02
C LYS A 24 9.93 1.05 -3.21
N ASN A 25 8.73 1.48 -3.61
CA ASN A 25 7.57 0.60 -3.84
C ASN A 25 7.86 -0.64 -4.69
N LYS A 26 8.77 -0.54 -5.66
CA LYS A 26 9.19 -1.67 -6.52
C LYS A 26 9.72 -2.89 -5.76
N TYR A 27 10.18 -2.72 -4.52
CA TYR A 27 10.71 -3.80 -3.69
C TYR A 27 9.62 -4.47 -2.82
N VAL A 28 8.49 -3.79 -2.60
CA VAL A 28 7.40 -4.28 -1.73
C VAL A 28 6.39 -5.08 -2.53
N PHE A 29 6.03 -4.59 -3.72
CA PHE A 29 4.98 -5.19 -4.53
C PHE A 29 5.52 -6.22 -5.50
N LYS A 30 4.89 -7.40 -5.54
CA LYS A 30 5.10 -8.40 -6.59
C LYS A 30 3.95 -8.33 -7.59
N ARG A 31 4.27 -8.22 -8.88
CA ARG A 31 3.28 -8.26 -9.96
C ARG A 31 2.58 -9.63 -9.95
N ARG A 32 1.31 -9.66 -9.58
CA ARG A 32 0.44 -10.84 -9.78
C ARG A 32 -0.19 -10.74 -11.16
N ASN A 33 -0.01 -11.78 -11.98
CA ASN A 33 -0.66 -11.89 -13.30
C ASN A 33 -1.73 -13.00 -13.28
N ASN A 34 -2.49 -13.07 -12.18
CA ASN A 34 -3.56 -14.04 -12.04
C ASN A 34 -4.81 -13.44 -12.68
N LYS A 35 -5.22 -14.00 -13.82
CA LYS A 35 -6.48 -13.61 -14.45
C LYS A 35 -7.61 -14.24 -13.66
N VAL A 36 -8.54 -13.41 -13.19
CA VAL A 36 -9.71 -13.86 -12.43
C VAL A 36 -10.79 -14.47 -13.35
N ALA A 37 -10.64 -14.34 -14.67
CA ALA A 37 -11.52 -14.81 -15.76
C ALA A 37 -12.67 -15.74 -15.32
N GLU A 38 -12.40 -17.02 -15.09
CA GLU A 38 -13.41 -18.05 -14.81
C GLU A 38 -13.78 -18.15 -13.31
N ASN A 39 -12.95 -17.59 -12.43
CA ASN A 39 -13.13 -17.63 -10.98
C ASN A 39 -13.82 -16.38 -10.41
N TYR A 40 -14.37 -15.50 -11.25
CA TYR A 40 -15.00 -14.23 -10.82
C TYR A 40 -16.12 -14.43 -9.80
N ILE A 41 -16.82 -15.57 -9.86
CA ILE A 41 -17.88 -15.95 -8.92
C ILE A 41 -17.37 -16.09 -7.47
N ASN A 42 -16.07 -16.38 -7.29
CA ASN A 42 -15.44 -16.56 -5.98
C ASN A 42 -14.91 -15.24 -5.38
N TYR A 43 -15.08 -14.10 -6.04
CA TYR A 43 -14.58 -12.81 -5.58
C TYR A 43 -15.71 -11.81 -5.39
N GLN A 44 -15.63 -11.03 -4.30
CA GLN A 44 -16.51 -9.88 -4.11
C GLN A 44 -16.14 -8.79 -5.10
N LEU A 45 -17.06 -8.47 -6.01
CA LEU A 45 -16.92 -7.34 -6.95
C LEU A 45 -17.03 -6.03 -6.16
N LEU A 46 -15.91 -5.30 -6.06
CA LEU A 46 -15.82 -4.04 -5.31
C LEU A 46 -16.25 -2.81 -6.12
N SER A 47 -16.34 -2.95 -7.44
CA SER A 47 -16.87 -1.93 -8.34
C SER A 47 -17.14 -2.56 -9.70
N LEU A 48 -18.40 -2.49 -10.16
CA LEU A 48 -18.74 -2.55 -11.58
C LEU A 48 -18.95 -1.10 -12.02
N THR A 49 -18.09 -0.58 -12.89
CA THR A 49 -18.46 0.61 -13.65
C THR A 49 -19.64 0.21 -14.54
N LYS A 50 -20.76 0.91 -14.40
CA LYS A 50 -21.91 0.75 -15.28
C LYS A 50 -21.67 1.45 -16.62
#